data_AF-A0A662V185-F1
#
_entry.id   AF-A0A662V185-F1
#
_cell.length_a   1.000
_cell.length_b   1.000
_cell.length_c   1.000
_cell.angle_alpha   90.00
_cell.angle_beta   90.00
_cell.angle_gamma   90.00
#
_symmetry.space_group_name_H-M   'P 1'
#
loop_
_entity.id
_entity.type
_entity.pdbx_description
1 polymer ?
#
loop_
_entity_poly.entity_id
_entity_poly.type
_entity_poly.pdbx_seq_one_letter_code
_entity_poly.pdbx_strand_id
1 'polypeptide(L)'
;LFFPTKIACAVCKSMYYVVDALYSGRSRWGFFVFPLGSGTLFRKEALKDVGLWDYDIIQDDMWIGVKFMNKGKRIKYLDNEGIRVSVPSTYASIRTQQLRWAYGVAQVLRKGLRMIIKSKLGLLKKIEAIFFLSQYVPTIFMSLGQGLLLLALFIEKIDPMYKFFYINIVSFIAAATYVYQFMDSLRRRGYRFFNALRSLGTNASVVATMIPALALNTLKGFLNIREVYKRTPKGVQELLHKNVSPYEVLYLAFAVFAFTFALTHNFIFTAMFFALIVAAILYTLIRSGMKIKECKLLQ
;
A
#
# COMPACT_ATOMS: atom_id res chain seq x y z
N LEU A 1 12.88 -9.47 -20.01
CA LEU A 1 11.78 -8.78 -20.71
C LEU A 1 10.90 -8.08 -19.68
N PHE A 2 11.20 -6.81 -19.41
CA PHE A 2 10.38 -5.95 -18.57
C PHE A 2 9.59 -5.00 -19.47
N PHE A 3 8.33 -4.73 -19.14
CA PHE A 3 7.52 -3.78 -19.90
C PHE A 3 7.63 -2.40 -19.24
N PRO A 4 8.20 -1.39 -19.91
CA PRO A 4 8.26 -0.04 -19.38
C PRO A 4 6.86 0.57 -19.46
N THR A 5 6.07 0.44 -18.39
CA THR A 5 4.74 1.04 -18.29
C THR A 5 4.74 2.21 -17.33
N LYS A 6 3.73 3.09 -17.43
CA LYS A 6 3.56 4.22 -16.49
C LYS A 6 3.49 3.72 -15.04
N ILE A 7 2.71 2.67 -14.80
CA ILE A 7 2.53 2.09 -13.47
C ILE A 7 3.83 1.45 -12.94
N ALA A 8 4.59 0.71 -13.76
CA ALA A 8 5.87 0.16 -13.36
C ALA A 8 6.84 1.26 -12.91
N CYS A 9 6.97 2.32 -13.73
CA CYS A 9 7.87 3.42 -13.45
C CYS A 9 7.44 4.23 -12.21
N ALA A 10 6.13 4.38 -11.98
CA ALA A 10 5.59 5.01 -10.77
C ALA A 10 5.88 4.18 -9.50
N VAL A 11 5.73 2.86 -9.58
CA VAL A 11 6.06 1.94 -8.47
C VAL A 11 7.56 1.98 -8.17
N CYS A 12 8.43 1.92 -9.18
CA CYS A 12 9.87 2.05 -8.99
C CYS A 12 10.25 3.35 -8.28
N LYS A 13 9.67 4.48 -8.68
CA LYS A 13 9.91 5.77 -8.02
C LYS A 13 9.38 5.81 -6.60
N SER A 14 8.22 5.19 -6.32
CA SER A 14 7.72 5.10 -4.94
C SER A 14 8.62 4.30 -4.03
N MET A 15 9.40 3.34 -4.56
CA MET A 15 10.36 2.62 -3.73
C MET A 15 11.47 3.50 -3.19
N TYR A 16 11.85 4.59 -3.87
CA TYR A 16 12.78 5.56 -3.28
C TYR A 16 12.23 6.23 -2.03
N TYR A 17 10.97 6.66 -2.07
CA TYR A 17 10.29 7.21 -0.90
C TYR A 17 10.14 6.16 0.21
N VAL A 18 9.74 4.92 -0.13
CA VAL A 18 9.62 3.82 0.83
C VAL A 18 10.96 3.53 1.50
N VAL A 19 12.06 3.46 0.74
CA VAL A 19 13.39 3.23 1.30
C VAL A 19 13.81 4.38 2.23
N ASP A 20 13.65 5.63 1.79
CA ASP A 20 14.00 6.81 2.58
C ASP A 20 13.22 6.87 3.90
N ALA A 21 11.88 6.73 3.83
CA ALA A 21 11.00 6.93 4.97
C ALA A 21 10.91 5.69 5.87
N LEU A 22 10.73 4.49 5.28
CA LEU A 22 10.40 3.27 6.02
C LEU A 22 11.61 2.42 6.41
N TYR A 23 12.74 2.54 5.72
CA TYR A 23 13.94 1.74 6.02
C TYR A 23 15.07 2.60 6.59
N SER A 24 15.55 3.57 5.82
CA SER A 24 16.60 4.49 6.24
C SER A 24 16.15 5.33 7.44
N GLY A 25 14.95 5.92 7.36
CA GLY A 25 14.32 6.65 8.46
C GLY A 25 14.25 5.82 9.74
N ARG A 26 13.62 4.64 9.70
CA ARG A 26 13.53 3.75 10.87
C ARG A 26 14.88 3.41 11.47
N SER A 27 15.85 3.06 10.62
CA SER A 27 17.19 2.70 11.06
C SER A 27 17.87 3.86 11.79
N ARG A 28 17.77 5.09 11.26
CA ARG A 28 18.36 6.31 11.87
C ARG A 28 17.72 6.65 13.21
N TRP A 29 16.40 6.47 13.33
CA TRP A 29 15.67 6.68 14.58
C TRP A 29 15.77 5.50 15.56
N GLY A 30 16.54 4.46 15.24
CA GLY A 30 16.75 3.30 16.09
C GLY A 30 15.52 2.40 16.27
N PHE A 31 14.52 2.54 15.40
CA PHE A 31 13.37 1.64 15.32
C PHE A 31 13.76 0.28 14.72
N PHE A 32 12.89 -0.70 14.90
CA PHE A 32 13.15 -2.03 14.35
C PHE A 32 12.92 -2.03 12.84
N VAL A 33 13.90 -2.49 12.09
CA VAL A 33 13.76 -2.67 10.64
C VAL A 33 13.29 -4.09 10.38
N PHE A 34 12.13 -4.24 9.74
CA PHE A 34 11.65 -5.54 9.29
C PHE A 34 12.42 -6.00 8.04
N PRO A 35 12.66 -7.30 7.89
CA PRO A 35 13.36 -7.81 6.72
C PRO A 35 12.45 -7.73 5.48
N LEU A 36 13.09 -7.69 4.32
CA LEU A 36 12.45 -7.80 3.01
C LEU A 36 12.66 -9.22 2.46
N GLY A 37 11.65 -9.74 1.75
CA GLY A 37 11.76 -11.03 1.04
C GLY A 37 12.85 -11.09 -0.04
N SER A 38 13.45 -9.97 -0.42
CA SER A 38 14.65 -9.92 -1.26
C SER A 38 15.62 -8.87 -0.73
N GLY A 39 16.92 -9.13 -0.84
CA GLY A 39 17.95 -8.21 -0.36
C GLY A 39 18.25 -8.29 1.14
N THR A 40 17.69 -9.28 1.85
CA THR A 40 18.02 -9.56 3.25
C THR A 40 18.95 -10.76 3.37
N LEU A 41 20.03 -10.61 4.11
CA LEU A 41 20.95 -11.70 4.47
C LEU A 41 20.79 -12.06 5.95
N PHE A 42 20.76 -13.35 6.24
CA PHE A 42 20.59 -13.87 7.60
C PHE A 42 21.76 -14.77 7.98
N ARG A 43 22.23 -14.65 9.23
CA ARG A 43 23.11 -15.66 9.82
C ARG A 43 22.31 -16.93 10.08
N LYS A 44 22.87 -18.09 9.71
CA LYS A 44 22.22 -19.40 9.86
C LYS A 44 21.81 -19.67 11.30
N GLU A 45 22.68 -19.36 12.25
CA GLU A 45 22.49 -19.54 13.70
C GLU A 45 21.34 -18.65 14.18
N ALA A 46 21.27 -17.39 13.72
CA ALA A 46 20.21 -16.48 14.09
C ALA A 46 18.82 -16.95 13.64
N LEU A 47 18.72 -17.62 12.49
CA LEU A 47 17.48 -18.22 12.01
C LEU A 47 17.08 -19.47 12.81
N LYS A 48 18.06 -20.32 13.15
CA LYS A 48 17.82 -21.51 13.99
C LYS A 48 17.27 -21.11 15.36
N ASP A 49 17.84 -20.07 15.97
CA ASP A 49 17.42 -19.57 17.30
C ASP A 49 15.97 -19.10 17.37
N VAL A 50 15.37 -18.77 16.23
CA VAL A 50 13.97 -18.33 16.15
C VAL A 50 13.03 -19.39 15.58
N GLY A 51 13.53 -20.60 15.35
CA GLY A 51 12.74 -21.73 14.85
C GLY A 51 12.39 -21.64 13.37
N LEU A 52 13.26 -21.03 12.54
CA LEU A 52 13.12 -20.99 11.08
C LEU A 52 11.77 -20.42 10.59
N TRP A 53 11.42 -20.72 9.32
CA TRP A 53 10.20 -20.29 8.66
C TRP A 53 9.02 -21.21 8.97
N ASP A 54 7.85 -20.61 9.16
CA ASP A 54 6.60 -21.35 9.34
C ASP A 54 5.87 -21.42 7.99
N TYR A 55 5.33 -22.60 7.66
CA TYR A 55 4.73 -22.88 6.34
C TYR A 55 3.35 -22.25 6.14
N ASP A 56 2.70 -21.80 7.21
CA ASP A 56 1.31 -21.32 7.21
C ASP A 56 1.20 -19.78 7.19
N ILE A 57 2.31 -19.09 6.92
CA ILE A 57 2.38 -17.63 6.83
C ILE A 57 2.67 -17.19 5.40
N ILE A 58 1.82 -16.32 4.86
CA ILE A 58 1.98 -15.81 3.48
C ILE A 58 3.15 -14.82 3.37
N GLN A 59 3.33 -13.98 4.38
CA GLN A 59 4.37 -12.95 4.42
C GLN A 59 5.42 -13.30 5.46
N ASP A 60 6.18 -14.32 5.09
CA ASP A 60 7.12 -15.06 5.92
C ASP A 60 8.35 -14.22 6.30
N ASP A 61 8.77 -13.29 5.43
CA ASP A 61 9.78 -12.28 5.72
C ASP A 61 9.42 -11.45 6.98
N MET A 62 8.27 -10.77 6.98
CA MET A 62 7.80 -9.95 8.11
C MET A 62 7.62 -10.77 9.37
N TRP A 63 7.20 -12.03 9.23
CA TRP A 63 7.05 -12.96 10.34
C TRP A 63 8.38 -13.32 11.01
N ILE A 64 9.42 -13.62 10.23
CA ILE A 64 10.79 -13.77 10.75
C ILE A 64 11.22 -12.50 11.49
N GLY A 65 10.85 -11.32 10.98
CA GLY A 65 11.05 -10.04 11.66
C GLY A 65 10.43 -9.99 13.07
N VAL A 66 9.16 -10.39 13.21
CA VAL A 66 8.49 -10.47 14.52
C VAL A 66 9.17 -11.49 15.44
N LYS A 67 9.55 -12.66 14.92
CA LYS A 67 10.27 -13.68 15.68
C LYS A 67 11.63 -13.15 16.19
N PHE A 68 12.38 -12.43 15.36
CA PHE A 68 13.64 -11.78 15.72
C PHE A 68 13.43 -10.72 16.81
N MET A 69 12.43 -9.85 16.61
CA MET A 69 12.04 -8.83 17.58
C MET A 69 11.74 -9.43 18.95
N ASN A 70 10.96 -10.51 19.00
CA ASN A 70 10.58 -11.20 20.24
C ASN A 70 11.81 -11.76 20.99
N LYS A 71 12.82 -12.25 20.25
CA LYS A 71 14.08 -12.75 20.81
C LYS A 71 15.13 -11.65 21.07
N GLY A 72 14.78 -10.37 20.87
CA GLY A 72 15.71 -9.26 21.05
C GLY A 72 16.83 -9.19 20.01
N LYS A 73 16.70 -9.94 18.90
CA LYS A 73 17.61 -9.85 17.75
C LYS A 73 17.30 -8.58 16.94
N ARG A 74 18.26 -8.11 16.17
CA ARG A 74 18.15 -6.89 15.37
C ARG A 74 18.47 -7.19 13.91
N ILE A 75 17.85 -6.45 13.01
CA ILE A 75 18.19 -6.42 11.58
C ILE A 75 18.82 -5.05 11.32
N LYS A 76 20.00 -5.05 10.70
CA LYS A 76 20.71 -3.83 10.31
C LYS A 76 20.38 -3.52 8.86
N TYR A 77 19.93 -2.30 8.61
CA TYR A 77 19.76 -1.77 7.26
C TYR A 77 21.08 -1.13 6.78
N LEU A 78 21.38 -1.28 5.48
CA LEU A 78 22.59 -0.77 4.84
C LEU A 78 22.17 0.23 3.75
N ASP A 79 22.46 1.52 3.96
CA ASP A 79 21.94 2.63 3.13
C ASP A 79 22.47 2.61 1.68
N ASN A 80 23.68 2.10 1.44
CA ASN A 80 24.38 2.18 0.15
C ASN A 80 24.42 0.85 -0.62
N GLU A 81 23.82 -0.20 -0.07
CA GLU A 81 23.79 -1.52 -0.69
C GLU A 81 22.40 -1.78 -1.26
N GLY A 82 22.33 -2.25 -2.50
CA GLY A 82 21.06 -2.45 -3.18
C GLY A 82 21.10 -3.61 -4.18
N ILE A 83 19.93 -4.18 -4.42
CA ILE A 83 19.74 -5.19 -5.44
C ILE A 83 18.72 -4.72 -6.46
N ARG A 84 18.85 -5.18 -7.71
CA ARG A 84 17.82 -4.97 -8.73
C ARG A 84 16.72 -5.99 -8.52
N VAL A 85 15.48 -5.50 -8.41
CA VAL A 85 14.29 -6.34 -8.26
C VAL A 85 13.32 -6.12 -9.40
N SER A 86 12.72 -7.21 -9.87
CA SER A 86 11.63 -7.18 -10.83
C SER A 86 10.39 -6.51 -10.22
N VAL A 87 9.86 -5.49 -10.89
CA VAL A 87 8.60 -4.83 -10.49
C VAL A 87 7.47 -5.25 -11.43
N PRO A 88 6.25 -5.51 -10.93
CA PRO A 88 5.13 -5.83 -11.80
C PRO A 88 4.77 -4.63 -12.68
N SER A 89 4.51 -4.88 -13.97
CA SER A 89 4.30 -3.84 -14.98
C SER A 89 2.84 -3.62 -15.38
N THR A 90 1.94 -4.46 -14.89
CA THR A 90 0.50 -4.42 -15.16
C THR A 90 -0.28 -4.17 -13.89
N TYR A 91 -1.43 -3.50 -14.01
CA TYR A 91 -2.34 -3.27 -12.89
C TYR A 91 -2.80 -4.60 -12.25
N ALA A 92 -3.15 -5.60 -13.06
CA ALA A 92 -3.55 -6.91 -12.55
C ALA A 92 -2.47 -7.57 -11.67
N SER A 93 -1.20 -7.47 -12.06
CA SER A 93 -0.09 -8.06 -11.31
C SER A 93 0.21 -7.27 -10.03
N ILE A 94 0.15 -5.94 -10.09
CA ILE A 94 0.26 -5.08 -8.90
C ILE A 94 -0.87 -5.38 -7.92
N ARG A 95 -2.10 -5.49 -8.40
CA ARG A 95 -3.26 -5.89 -7.61
C ARG A 95 -3.02 -7.22 -6.91
N THR A 96 -2.64 -8.27 -7.63
CA THR A 96 -2.32 -9.58 -7.02
C THR A 96 -1.25 -9.47 -5.93
N GLN A 97 -0.19 -8.68 -6.16
CA GLN A 97 0.85 -8.47 -5.17
C GLN A 97 0.35 -7.73 -3.92
N GLN A 98 -0.36 -6.62 -4.10
CA GLN A 98 -0.82 -5.76 -3.00
C GLN A 98 -1.90 -6.44 -2.17
N LEU A 99 -2.84 -7.18 -2.78
CA LEU A 99 -3.83 -7.97 -2.04
C LEU A 99 -3.18 -9.04 -1.16
N ARG A 100 -2.15 -9.70 -1.68
CA ARG A 100 -1.38 -10.69 -0.92
C ARG A 100 -0.62 -10.06 0.25
N TRP A 101 -0.01 -8.89 0.05
CA TRP A 101 0.66 -8.15 1.12
C TRP A 101 -0.32 -7.65 2.17
N ALA A 102 -1.50 -7.17 1.77
CA ALA A 102 -2.56 -6.75 2.69
C ALA A 102 -3.01 -7.89 3.61
N TYR A 103 -3.25 -9.07 3.05
CA TYR A 103 -3.55 -10.27 3.84
C TYR A 103 -2.38 -10.67 4.74
N GLY A 104 -1.18 -10.77 4.16
CA GLY A 104 0.01 -11.28 4.84
C GLY A 104 0.42 -10.44 6.04
N VAL A 105 0.47 -9.12 5.89
CA VAL A 105 0.77 -8.20 6.99
C VAL A 105 -0.28 -8.30 8.11
N ALA A 106 -1.57 -8.35 7.79
CA ALA A 106 -2.63 -8.51 8.78
C ALA A 106 -2.53 -9.86 9.53
N GLN A 107 -2.22 -10.94 8.81
CA GLN A 107 -1.96 -12.26 9.40
C GLN A 107 -0.78 -12.22 10.38
N VAL A 108 0.32 -11.58 9.98
CA VAL A 108 1.53 -11.41 10.80
C VAL A 108 1.24 -10.56 12.04
N LEU A 109 0.53 -9.45 11.91
CA LEU A 109 0.17 -8.61 13.06
C LEU A 109 -0.70 -9.40 14.05
N ARG A 110 -1.75 -10.06 13.58
CA ARG A 110 -2.64 -10.85 14.44
C ARG A 110 -1.89 -11.92 15.23
N LYS A 111 -1.07 -12.73 14.55
CA LYS A 111 -0.30 -13.81 15.20
C LYS A 111 0.84 -13.24 16.07
N GLY A 112 1.44 -12.15 15.63
CA GLY A 112 2.65 -11.56 16.21
C GLY A 112 2.41 -10.55 17.33
N LEU A 113 1.20 -10.01 17.48
CA LEU A 113 0.91 -8.91 18.41
C LEU A 113 1.36 -9.22 19.84
N ARG A 114 1.04 -10.41 20.36
CA ARG A 114 1.45 -10.83 21.70
C ARG A 114 2.97 -10.93 21.83
N MET A 115 3.66 -11.37 20.79
CA MET A 115 5.13 -11.46 20.76
C MET A 115 5.77 -10.07 20.75
N ILE A 116 5.19 -9.13 19.99
CA ILE A 116 5.67 -7.73 19.95
C ILE A 116 5.51 -7.09 21.32
N ILE A 117 4.32 -7.21 21.95
CA ILE A 117 4.03 -6.63 23.27
C ILE A 117 4.95 -7.21 24.35
N LYS A 118 5.20 -8.53 24.33
CA LYS A 118 6.07 -9.22 25.29
C LYS A 118 7.57 -9.08 25.00
N SER A 119 7.97 -8.52 23.86
CA SER A 119 9.38 -8.33 23.53
C SER A 119 10.09 -7.44 24.54
N LYS A 120 11.42 -7.57 24.64
CA LYS A 120 12.26 -6.72 25.52
C LYS A 120 12.52 -5.31 24.96
N LEU A 121 11.87 -4.94 23.85
CA LEU A 121 12.03 -3.61 23.25
C LEU A 121 11.30 -2.53 24.06
N GLY A 122 11.78 -1.29 23.96
CA GLY A 122 11.10 -0.12 24.54
C GLY A 122 9.72 0.12 23.91
N LEU A 123 8.82 0.75 24.67
CA LEU A 123 7.42 0.96 24.30
C LEU A 123 7.26 1.62 22.92
N LEU A 124 8.03 2.67 22.63
CA LEU A 124 7.97 3.37 21.35
C LEU A 124 8.29 2.46 20.15
N LYS A 125 9.26 1.54 20.29
CA LYS A 125 9.62 0.59 19.22
C LYS A 125 8.54 -0.46 19.00
N LYS A 126 7.83 -0.85 20.06
CA LYS A 126 6.68 -1.76 19.98
C LYS A 126 5.51 -1.10 19.26
N ILE A 127 5.18 0.14 19.64
CA ILE A 127 4.11 0.93 19.03
C ILE A 127 4.42 1.14 17.54
N GLU A 128 5.63 1.55 17.20
CA GLU A 128 6.06 1.76 15.81
C GLU A 128 5.95 0.46 14.98
N ALA A 129 6.40 -0.67 15.53
CA ALA A 129 6.28 -1.97 14.85
C ALA A 129 4.82 -2.38 14.60
N ILE A 130 3.91 -2.10 15.56
CA ILE A 130 2.47 -2.32 15.39
C ILE A 130 1.91 -1.40 14.30
N PHE A 131 2.29 -0.12 14.27
CA PHE A 131 1.88 0.80 13.22
C PHE A 131 2.37 0.37 11.84
N PHE A 132 3.62 -0.07 11.72
CA PHE A 132 4.16 -0.59 10.46
C PHE A 132 3.38 -1.82 9.96
N LEU A 133 3.12 -2.77 10.86
CA LEU A 133 2.32 -3.95 10.55
C LEU A 133 0.81 -3.65 10.43
N SER A 134 0.39 -2.39 10.63
CA SER A 134 -0.99 -1.93 10.42
C SER A 134 -1.15 -1.14 9.13
N GLN A 135 -0.14 -1.09 8.25
CA GLN A 135 -0.11 -0.19 7.08
C GLN A 135 -1.29 -0.34 6.10
N TYR A 136 -1.97 -1.49 6.08
CA TYR A 136 -3.17 -1.72 5.24
C TYR A 136 -4.50 -1.52 6.00
N VAL A 137 -4.49 -1.42 7.34
CA VAL A 137 -5.69 -1.19 8.16
C VAL A 137 -6.49 0.05 7.73
N PRO A 138 -5.87 1.19 7.35
CA PRO A 138 -6.62 2.35 6.87
C PRO A 138 -7.55 2.04 5.69
N THR A 139 -7.22 1.05 4.84
CA THR A 139 -8.07 0.69 3.70
C THR A 139 -9.44 0.17 4.14
N ILE A 140 -9.54 -0.48 5.30
CA ILE A 140 -10.81 -0.95 5.89
C ILE A 140 -11.69 0.25 6.20
N PHE A 141 -11.16 1.22 6.94
CA PHE A 141 -11.90 2.43 7.32
C PHE A 141 -12.24 3.30 6.10
N MET A 142 -11.35 3.42 5.13
CA MET A 142 -11.64 4.13 3.88
C MET A 142 -12.76 3.46 3.08
N SER A 143 -12.73 2.13 2.95
CA SER A 143 -13.77 1.38 2.24
C SER A 143 -15.13 1.47 2.95
N LEU A 144 -15.16 1.32 4.28
CA LEU A 144 -16.38 1.47 5.08
C LEU A 144 -16.89 2.91 5.03
N GLY A 145 -15.99 3.90 5.15
CA GLY A 145 -16.31 5.31 5.09
C GLY A 145 -16.96 5.73 3.77
N GLN A 146 -16.53 5.16 2.64
CA GLN A 146 -17.19 5.39 1.35
C GLN A 146 -18.63 4.85 1.31
N GLY A 147 -18.87 3.67 1.89
CA GLY A 147 -20.22 3.10 2.00
C GLY A 147 -21.12 3.91 2.92
N LEU A 148 -20.61 4.30 4.10
CA LEU A 148 -21.32 5.17 5.04
C LEU A 148 -21.61 6.55 4.43
N LEU A 149 -20.67 7.10 3.65
CA LEU A 149 -20.87 8.35 2.94
C LEU A 149 -22.00 8.24 1.92
N LEU A 150 -22.09 7.13 1.17
CA LEU A 150 -23.21 6.90 0.27
C LEU A 150 -24.55 6.85 1.03
N LEU A 151 -24.61 6.14 2.17
CA LEU A 151 -25.82 6.09 3.00
C LEU A 151 -26.18 7.49 3.53
N ALA A 152 -25.20 8.28 3.93
CA ALA A 152 -25.41 9.65 4.41
C ALA A 152 -26.04 10.55 3.34
N LEU A 153 -25.77 10.31 2.04
CA LEU A 153 -26.41 11.08 0.96
C LEU A 153 -27.94 10.95 0.96
N PHE A 154 -28.50 9.83 1.45
CA PHE A 154 -29.95 9.62 1.50
C PHE A 154 -30.61 10.19 2.76
N ILE A 155 -29.84 10.47 3.80
CA ILE A 155 -30.35 10.83 5.13
C ILE A 155 -30.12 12.33 5.41
N GLU A 156 -28.94 12.82 5.05
CA GLU A 156 -28.50 14.16 5.38
C GLU A 156 -29.08 15.19 4.40
N LYS A 157 -29.50 16.33 4.94
CA LYS A 157 -29.97 17.48 4.14
C LYS A 157 -28.84 18.42 3.73
N ILE A 158 -27.68 18.28 4.36
CA ILE A 158 -26.48 19.09 4.13
C ILE A 158 -25.41 18.14 3.57
N ASP A 159 -24.56 18.65 2.68
CA ASP A 159 -23.44 17.90 2.13
C ASP A 159 -22.61 17.24 3.25
N PRO A 160 -22.54 15.90 3.31
CA PRO A 160 -21.84 15.20 4.38
C PRO A 160 -20.35 15.56 4.46
N MET A 161 -19.66 15.71 3.33
CA MET A 161 -18.24 16.09 3.30
C MET A 161 -18.02 17.49 3.84
N TYR A 162 -18.95 18.42 3.58
CA TYR A 162 -18.92 19.76 4.16
C TYR A 162 -19.17 19.72 5.68
N LYS A 163 -20.21 19.00 6.12
CA LYS A 163 -20.56 18.84 7.55
C LYS A 163 -19.38 18.30 8.36
N PHE A 164 -18.61 17.38 7.80
CA PHE A 164 -17.45 16.77 8.42
C PHE A 164 -16.11 17.37 7.98
N PHE A 165 -16.07 18.60 7.46
CA PHE A 165 -14.83 19.18 6.95
C PHE A 165 -13.73 19.27 8.03
N TYR A 166 -14.07 19.76 9.23
CA TYR A 166 -13.10 19.99 10.31
C TYR A 166 -12.45 18.72 10.86
N ILE A 167 -13.16 17.59 10.89
CA ILE A 167 -12.60 16.32 11.35
C ILE A 167 -11.52 15.79 10.38
N ASN A 168 -11.51 16.27 9.13
CA ASN A 168 -10.54 15.88 8.11
C ASN A 168 -9.25 16.73 8.12
N ILE A 169 -9.13 17.77 8.95
CA ILE A 169 -7.92 18.63 8.98
C ILE A 169 -6.65 17.82 9.24
N VAL A 170 -6.69 16.89 10.19
CA VAL A 170 -5.55 16.00 10.51
C VAL A 170 -5.16 15.16 9.29
N SER A 171 -6.15 14.64 8.56
CA SER A 171 -5.93 13.87 7.33
C SER A 171 -5.33 14.72 6.21
N PHE A 172 -5.73 15.99 6.08
CA PHE A 172 -5.11 16.92 5.12
C PHE A 172 -3.65 17.21 5.47
N ILE A 173 -3.33 17.44 6.75
CA ILE A 173 -1.94 17.65 7.20
C ILE A 173 -1.08 16.42 6.94
N ALA A 174 -1.60 15.22 7.25
CA ALA A 174 -0.93 13.96 6.98
C ALA A 174 -0.69 13.76 5.47
N ALA A 175 -1.70 14.03 4.64
CA ALA A 175 -1.59 13.95 3.18
C ALA A 175 -0.57 14.96 2.64
N ALA A 176 -0.60 16.21 3.09
CA ALA A 176 0.35 17.24 2.68
C ALA A 176 1.80 16.87 3.05
N THR A 177 2.00 16.31 4.25
CA THR A 177 3.30 15.82 4.71
C THR A 177 3.79 14.66 3.84
N TYR A 178 2.91 13.72 3.51
CA TYR A 178 3.22 12.61 2.60
C TYR A 178 3.62 13.11 1.20
N VAL A 179 2.85 14.03 0.62
CA VAL A 179 3.17 14.63 -0.69
C VAL A 179 4.52 15.33 -0.64
N TYR A 180 4.78 16.13 0.39
CA TYR A 180 6.04 16.83 0.56
C TYR A 180 7.23 15.86 0.61
N GLN A 181 7.17 14.84 1.47
CA GLN A 181 8.26 13.86 1.60
C GLN A 181 8.49 13.05 0.32
N PHE A 182 7.41 12.68 -0.38
CA PHE A 182 7.51 11.98 -1.65
C PHE A 182 8.16 12.87 -2.73
N MET A 183 7.76 14.15 -2.82
CA MET A 183 8.38 15.12 -3.73
C MET A 183 9.86 15.34 -3.41
N ASP A 184 10.22 15.52 -2.13
CA ASP A 184 11.60 15.74 -1.71
C ASP A 184 12.50 14.52 -2.00
N SER A 185 12.01 13.31 -1.71
CA SER A 185 12.73 12.05 -1.99
C SER A 185 13.10 11.91 -3.48
N LEU A 186 12.19 12.27 -4.38
CA LEU A 186 12.44 12.25 -5.81
C LEU A 186 13.30 13.44 -6.28
N ARG A 187 13.11 14.63 -5.69
CA ARG A 187 13.93 15.82 -5.97
C ARG A 187 15.40 15.57 -5.67
N ARG A 188 15.72 14.97 -4.52
CA ARG A 188 17.09 14.59 -4.12
C ARG A 188 17.77 13.62 -5.10
N ARG A 189 16.99 12.96 -5.96
CA ARG A 189 17.46 12.04 -7.01
C ARG A 189 17.40 12.64 -8.43
N GLY A 190 17.23 13.97 -8.53
CA GLY A 190 17.26 14.70 -9.80
C GLY A 190 15.96 14.63 -10.62
N TYR A 191 14.86 14.12 -10.06
CA TYR A 191 13.58 14.11 -10.77
C TYR A 191 12.93 15.50 -10.77
N ARG A 192 12.48 15.95 -11.95
CA ARG A 192 11.70 17.19 -12.11
C ARG A 192 10.34 17.08 -11.40
N PHE A 193 9.82 18.21 -10.92
CA PHE A 193 8.54 18.32 -10.20
C PHE A 193 7.37 17.60 -10.91
N PHE A 194 7.10 17.93 -12.17
CA PHE A 194 6.00 17.31 -12.92
C PHE A 194 6.15 15.79 -13.12
N ASN A 195 7.38 15.29 -13.18
CA ASN A 195 7.62 13.84 -13.27
C ASN A 195 7.37 13.15 -11.94
N ALA A 196 7.71 13.79 -10.83
CA ALA A 196 7.40 13.32 -9.50
C ALA A 196 5.88 13.35 -9.26
N LEU A 197 5.21 14.46 -9.56
CA LEU A 197 3.76 14.63 -9.41
C LEU A 197 2.96 13.62 -10.23
N ARG A 198 3.34 13.38 -11.50
CA ARG A 198 2.70 12.36 -12.33
C ARG A 198 2.86 10.94 -11.75
N SER A 199 4.01 10.65 -11.14
CA SER A 199 4.27 9.36 -10.52
C SER A 199 3.45 9.19 -9.24
N LEU A 200 3.37 10.23 -8.42
CA LEU A 200 2.52 10.29 -7.24
C LEU A 200 1.05 10.07 -7.61
N GLY A 201 0.53 10.80 -8.61
CA GLY A 201 -0.83 10.65 -9.10
C GLY A 201 -1.11 9.24 -9.63
N THR A 202 -0.18 8.65 -10.37
CA THR A 202 -0.31 7.26 -10.85
C THR A 202 -0.41 6.27 -9.69
N ASN A 203 0.45 6.40 -8.67
CA ASN A 203 0.38 5.54 -7.49
C ASN A 203 -0.91 5.76 -6.70
N ALA A 204 -1.33 7.01 -6.49
CA ALA A 204 -2.56 7.36 -5.80
C ALA A 204 -3.80 6.76 -6.51
N SER A 205 -3.88 6.89 -7.84
CA SER A 205 -5.01 6.33 -8.61
C SER A 205 -5.08 4.81 -8.50
N VAL A 206 -3.92 4.13 -8.59
CA VAL A 206 -3.85 2.67 -8.51
C VAL A 206 -4.26 2.18 -7.13
N VAL A 207 -3.73 2.80 -6.06
CA VAL A 207 -4.10 2.46 -4.68
C VAL A 207 -5.59 2.74 -4.45
N ALA A 208 -6.10 3.90 -4.87
CA ALA A 208 -7.52 4.27 -4.73
C ALA A 208 -8.44 3.23 -5.38
N THR A 209 -8.10 2.77 -6.58
CA THR A 209 -8.85 1.71 -7.29
C THR A 209 -8.89 0.39 -6.51
N MET A 210 -7.85 0.09 -5.74
CA MET A 210 -7.73 -1.16 -4.98
C MET A 210 -8.29 -1.09 -3.56
N ILE A 211 -8.73 0.08 -3.06
CA ILE A 211 -9.12 0.27 -1.65
C ILE A 211 -10.09 -0.82 -1.15
N PRO A 212 -11.24 -1.10 -1.81
CA PRO A 212 -12.18 -2.10 -1.30
C PRO A 212 -11.59 -3.52 -1.29
N ALA A 213 -10.80 -3.87 -2.30
CA ALA A 213 -10.18 -5.18 -2.39
C ALA A 213 -9.08 -5.35 -1.32
N LEU A 214 -8.29 -4.30 -1.07
CA LEU A 214 -7.28 -4.28 0.00
C LEU A 214 -7.95 -4.38 1.38
N ALA A 215 -9.05 -3.67 1.60
CA ALA A 215 -9.84 -3.75 2.82
C ALA A 215 -10.28 -5.19 3.10
N LEU A 216 -10.88 -5.84 2.10
CA LEU A 216 -11.34 -7.23 2.21
C LEU A 216 -10.20 -8.20 2.52
N ASN A 217 -9.05 -8.09 1.84
CA ASN A 217 -7.92 -8.98 2.09
C ASN A 217 -7.27 -8.74 3.45
N THR A 218 -7.22 -7.48 3.89
CA THR A 218 -6.76 -7.11 5.24
C THR A 218 -7.67 -7.73 6.30
N LEU A 219 -9.01 -7.60 6.14
CA LEU A 219 -9.99 -8.21 7.03
C LEU A 219 -9.86 -9.74 7.07
N LYS A 220 -9.71 -10.40 5.92
CA LYS A 220 -9.48 -11.86 5.85
C LYS A 220 -8.25 -12.28 6.67
N GLY A 221 -7.16 -11.53 6.61
CA GLY A 221 -5.94 -11.80 7.39
C GLY A 221 -6.16 -11.69 8.91
N PHE A 222 -6.93 -10.69 9.36
CA PHE A 222 -7.33 -10.55 10.76
C PHE A 222 -8.36 -11.58 11.23
N LEU A 223 -9.28 -11.99 10.35
CA LEU A 223 -10.31 -13.00 10.66
C LEU A 223 -9.80 -14.44 10.50
N ASN A 224 -8.52 -14.63 10.17
CA ASN A 224 -7.92 -15.95 9.93
C ASN A 224 -8.65 -16.77 8.86
N ILE A 225 -9.28 -16.09 7.90
CA ILE A 225 -9.91 -16.75 6.75
C ILE A 225 -8.77 -17.23 5.85
N ARG A 226 -8.75 -18.53 5.50
CA ARG A 226 -7.68 -19.09 4.67
C ARG A 226 -7.66 -18.42 3.30
N GLU A 227 -6.49 -17.97 2.87
CA GLU A 227 -6.25 -17.45 1.51
C GLU A 227 -5.10 -18.26 0.89
N VAL A 228 -5.23 -18.60 -0.39
CA VAL A 228 -4.20 -19.35 -1.11
C VAL A 228 -3.13 -18.38 -1.61
N TYR A 229 -1.86 -18.75 -1.44
CA TYR A 229 -0.76 -17.97 -1.97
C TYR A 229 -0.85 -17.89 -3.51
N LYS A 230 -1.19 -16.72 -4.03
CA LYS A 230 -1.16 -16.43 -5.46
C LYS A 230 0.20 -15.86 -5.82
N ARG A 231 0.91 -16.54 -6.72
CA ARG A 231 2.18 -16.03 -7.27
C ARG A 231 1.88 -14.79 -8.10
N THR A 232 2.61 -13.70 -7.84
CA THR A 232 2.52 -12.49 -8.65
C THR A 232 3.08 -12.78 -10.04
N PRO A 233 2.30 -12.58 -11.11
CA PRO A 233 2.80 -12.71 -12.47
C PRO A 233 3.91 -11.68 -12.71
N LYS A 234 4.98 -12.10 -13.40
CA LYS A 234 6.11 -11.24 -13.74
C LYS A 234 6.58 -11.49 -15.17
N GLY A 235 7.01 -10.43 -15.85
CA GLY A 235 7.49 -10.52 -17.23
C GLY A 235 6.38 -10.99 -18.19
N VAL A 236 6.65 -11.96 -19.05
CA VAL A 236 5.70 -12.42 -20.09
C VAL A 236 4.39 -12.94 -19.50
N GLN A 237 4.43 -13.52 -18.30
CA GLN A 237 3.23 -14.03 -17.61
C GLN A 237 2.21 -12.94 -17.28
N GLU A 238 2.63 -11.68 -17.22
CA GLU A 238 1.74 -10.55 -16.99
C GLU A 238 0.77 -10.33 -18.15
N LEU A 239 1.13 -10.72 -19.36
CA LEU A 239 0.28 -10.59 -20.56
C LEU A 239 -0.91 -11.54 -20.54
N LEU A 240 -0.83 -12.62 -19.76
CA LEU A 240 -1.89 -13.64 -19.68
C LEU A 240 -3.03 -13.23 -18.73
N HIS A 241 -2.85 -12.17 -17.95
CA HIS A 241 -3.79 -11.78 -16.91
C HIS A 241 -4.69 -10.62 -17.35
N LYS A 242 -6.00 -10.76 -17.13
CA LYS A 242 -6.97 -9.70 -17.41
C LYS A 242 -6.72 -8.50 -16.51
N ASN A 243 -6.66 -7.31 -17.13
CA ASN A 243 -6.49 -6.05 -16.41
C ASN A 243 -7.71 -5.64 -15.57
N VAL A 244 -8.91 -6.11 -15.92
CA VAL A 244 -10.16 -5.73 -15.24
C VAL A 244 -10.81 -6.96 -14.61
N SER A 245 -11.20 -6.88 -13.35
CA SER A 245 -12.01 -7.86 -12.63
C SER A 245 -13.44 -7.32 -12.42
N PRO A 246 -14.45 -8.18 -12.20
CA PRO A 246 -15.82 -7.72 -11.93
C PRO A 246 -15.93 -6.72 -10.77
N TYR A 247 -15.04 -6.79 -9.78
CA TYR A 247 -15.09 -5.86 -8.65
C TYR A 247 -14.73 -4.41 -9.05
N GLU A 248 -13.81 -4.16 -9.98
CA GLU A 248 -13.53 -2.78 -10.40
C GLU A 248 -14.71 -2.18 -11.17
N VAL A 249 -15.42 -3.01 -11.94
CA VAL A 249 -16.64 -2.59 -12.64
C VAL A 249 -17.73 -2.23 -11.62
N LEU A 250 -17.93 -3.09 -10.62
CA LEU A 250 -18.89 -2.81 -9.55
C LEU A 250 -18.51 -1.57 -8.74
N TYR A 251 -17.21 -1.40 -8.44
CA TYR A 251 -16.72 -0.24 -7.69
C TYR A 251 -16.85 1.05 -8.50
N LEU A 252 -16.60 1.00 -9.82
CA LEU A 252 -16.84 2.12 -10.71
C LEU A 252 -18.33 2.46 -10.77
N ALA A 253 -19.21 1.47 -10.91
CA ALA A 253 -20.65 1.68 -10.93
C ALA A 253 -21.14 2.32 -9.62
N PHE A 254 -20.66 1.82 -8.47
CA PHE A 254 -20.90 2.42 -7.16
C PHE A 254 -20.45 3.89 -7.10
N ALA A 255 -19.22 4.18 -7.51
CA ALA A 255 -18.66 5.53 -7.44
C ALA A 255 -19.36 6.51 -8.40
N VAL A 256 -19.73 6.04 -9.60
CA VAL A 256 -20.51 6.83 -10.57
C VAL A 256 -21.91 7.11 -10.03
N PHE A 257 -22.59 6.10 -9.48
CA PHE A 257 -23.90 6.28 -8.86
C PHE A 257 -23.83 7.33 -7.74
N ALA A 258 -22.90 7.16 -6.80
CA ALA A 258 -22.71 8.09 -5.69
C ALA A 258 -22.37 9.51 -6.17
N PHE A 259 -21.52 9.65 -7.19
CA PHE A 259 -21.21 10.93 -7.82
C PHE A 259 -22.45 11.59 -8.42
N THR A 260 -23.21 10.85 -9.24
CA THR A 260 -24.42 11.38 -9.88
C THR A 260 -25.47 11.78 -8.85
N PHE A 261 -25.69 10.95 -7.83
CA PHE A 261 -26.65 11.24 -6.77
C PHE A 261 -26.25 12.48 -5.98
N ALA A 262 -24.97 12.61 -5.59
CA ALA A 262 -24.47 13.79 -4.89
C ALA A 262 -24.65 15.06 -5.74
N LEU A 263 -24.39 14.97 -7.05
CA LEU A 263 -24.53 16.09 -7.97
C LEU A 263 -26.00 16.54 -8.12
N THR A 264 -26.95 15.61 -8.28
CA THR A 264 -28.38 15.96 -8.42
C THR A 264 -28.97 16.57 -7.14
N HIS A 265 -28.37 16.30 -5.98
CA HIS A 265 -28.79 16.84 -4.68
C HIS A 265 -27.96 18.06 -4.23
N ASN A 266 -27.14 18.64 -5.11
CA ASN A 266 -26.26 19.78 -4.81
C ASN A 266 -25.25 19.56 -3.67
N PHE A 267 -24.85 18.31 -3.43
CA PHE A 267 -23.76 17.98 -2.51
C PHE A 267 -22.40 18.06 -3.22
N ILE A 268 -21.95 19.28 -3.47
CA ILE A 268 -20.77 19.59 -4.30
C ILE A 268 -19.47 18.95 -3.78
N PHE A 269 -19.19 19.02 -2.47
CA PHE A 269 -17.95 18.48 -1.90
C PHE A 269 -17.96 16.95 -1.95
N THR A 270 -19.10 16.33 -1.66
CA THR A 270 -19.25 14.89 -1.79
C THR A 270 -19.17 14.44 -3.25
N ALA A 271 -19.76 15.19 -4.19
CA ALA A 271 -19.62 14.93 -5.61
C ALA A 271 -18.16 15.03 -6.06
N MET A 272 -17.41 16.06 -5.65
CA MET A 272 -15.98 16.19 -5.96
C MET A 272 -15.17 14.98 -5.44
N PHE A 273 -15.46 14.51 -4.23
CA PHE A 273 -14.80 13.33 -3.67
C PHE A 273 -15.03 12.08 -4.52
N PHE A 274 -16.29 11.77 -4.89
CA PHE A 274 -16.57 10.63 -5.76
C PHE A 274 -16.06 10.83 -7.19
N ALA A 275 -16.02 12.05 -7.72
CA ALA A 275 -15.40 12.35 -9.01
C ALA A 275 -13.91 12.00 -9.04
N LEU A 276 -13.17 12.28 -7.96
CA LEU A 276 -11.77 11.88 -7.83
C LEU A 276 -11.60 10.35 -7.82
N ILE A 277 -12.51 9.62 -7.16
CA ILE A 277 -12.52 8.15 -7.17
C ILE A 277 -12.80 7.62 -8.58
N VAL A 278 -13.83 8.14 -9.26
CA VAL A 278 -14.16 7.77 -10.65
C VAL A 278 -12.97 8.03 -11.56
N ALA A 279 -12.36 9.21 -11.49
CA ALA A 279 -11.19 9.57 -12.28
C ALA A 279 -10.00 8.63 -12.00
N ALA A 280 -9.76 8.26 -10.74
CA ALA A 280 -8.71 7.33 -10.35
C ALA A 280 -8.93 5.92 -10.93
N ILE A 281 -10.16 5.40 -10.88
CA ILE A 281 -10.51 4.09 -11.44
C ILE A 281 -10.34 4.11 -12.95
N LEU A 282 -10.91 5.11 -13.65
CA LEU A 282 -10.79 5.24 -15.10
C LEU A 282 -9.33 5.37 -15.55
N TYR A 283 -8.53 6.20 -14.86
CA TYR A 283 -7.10 6.33 -15.14
C TYR A 283 -6.38 4.99 -14.96
N THR A 284 -6.68 4.26 -13.89
CA THR A 284 -6.04 2.98 -13.60
C THR A 284 -6.37 1.94 -14.67
N LEU A 285 -7.63 1.80 -15.06
CA LEU A 285 -8.06 0.81 -16.03
C LEU A 285 -7.63 1.14 -17.47
N ILE A 286 -7.59 2.42 -17.85
CA ILE A 286 -7.37 2.84 -19.24
C ILE A 286 -5.91 3.25 -19.50
N ARG A 287 -5.28 3.99 -18.57
CA ARG A 287 -4.03 4.72 -18.84
C ARG A 287 -2.80 4.16 -18.11
N SER A 288 -2.97 3.50 -16.96
CA SER A 288 -1.84 3.11 -16.10
C SER A 288 -0.90 2.07 -16.76
N GLY A 289 -1.46 1.17 -17.56
CA GLY A 289 -0.73 0.12 -18.29
C GLY A 289 -0.08 0.58 -19.60
N MET A 290 -0.23 1.85 -19.99
CA MET A 290 0.37 2.35 -21.24
C MET A 290 1.90 2.25 -21.20
N LYS A 291 2.47 1.71 -22.28
CA LYS A 291 3.92 1.68 -22.49
C LYS A 291 4.47 3.11 -22.58
N ILE A 292 5.66 3.31 -22.03
CA ILE A 292 6.42 4.56 -22.09
C ILE A 292 7.74 4.28 -22.80
N LYS A 293 8.21 5.26 -23.58
CA LYS A 293 9.42 5.13 -24.40
C LYS A 293 10.68 4.94 -23.56
N GLU A 294 10.77 5.57 -22.39
CA GLU A 294 11.93 5.47 -21.50
C GLU A 294 11.56 5.54 -20.01
N CYS A 295 12.05 4.58 -19.22
CA CYS A 295 12.18 4.70 -17.78
C CYS A 295 13.55 4.13 -17.41
N LYS A 296 14.53 5.01 -17.14
CA LYS A 296 15.93 4.64 -16.80
C LYS A 296 16.04 3.69 -15.61
N LEU A 297 15.02 3.61 -14.75
CA LEU A 297 14.94 2.71 -13.60
C LEU A 297 14.57 1.26 -13.95
N LEU A 298 14.01 1.04 -15.14
CA LEU A 298 13.57 -0.26 -15.63
C LEU A 298 14.56 -0.86 -16.65
N GLN A 299 15.66 -0.17 -16.92
CA GLN A 299 16.81 -0.59 -17.71
C GLN A 299 17.92 -1.07 -16.75
#